data_AF-A0A0F9BUX4-F1
#
_entry.id   AF-A0A0F9BUX4-F1
#
_cell.length_a   1.000
_cell.length_b   1.000
_cell.length_c   1.000
_cell.angle_alpha   90.00
_cell.angle_beta   90.00
_cell.angle_gamma   90.00
#
_symmetry.space_group_name_H-M   'P 1'
#
loop_
_entity.id
_entity.type
_entity.pdbx_description
1 polymer ?
#
loop_
_entity_poly.entity_id
_entity_poly.type
_entity_poly.pdbx_seq_one_letter_code
_entity_poly.pdbx_strand_id
1 'polypeptide(L)'
;MLKHCMLDLESIGRSPDGGVIAIGAVAFDPDPDDGEIGACFLRLIDPIDAARHGSVNMATMLWWMKQEATVRDEMFSGTLPLKKALRMFADWYKDLGFERVWANGTTFDITIMEHALMACNVKRPWHYRDV
;
A
#
# COMPACT_ATOMS: atom_id res chain seq x y z
N MET A 1 -10.17 -3.94 -20.64
CA MET A 1 -9.36 -4.59 -19.56
C MET A 1 -8.96 -3.47 -18.63
N LEU A 2 -9.15 -3.65 -17.33
CA LEU A 2 -8.81 -2.62 -16.34
C LEU A 2 -7.29 -2.51 -16.24
N LYS A 3 -6.73 -1.43 -16.80
CA LYS A 3 -5.28 -1.20 -16.91
C LYS A 3 -4.74 -0.23 -15.88
N HIS A 4 -5.59 0.28 -14.98
CA HIS A 4 -5.20 1.25 -13.97
C HIS A 4 -5.33 0.61 -12.58
N CYS A 5 -4.36 0.89 -11.72
CA CYS A 5 -4.30 0.42 -10.35
C CYS A 5 -4.44 1.60 -9.40
N MET A 6 -5.47 1.63 -8.55
CA MET A 6 -5.54 2.58 -7.43
C MET A 6 -4.91 1.92 -6.22
N LEU A 7 -3.92 2.58 -5.59
CA LEU A 7 -3.19 2.14 -4.42
C LEU A 7 -3.52 3.04 -3.24
N ASP A 8 -3.68 2.42 -2.08
CA ASP A 8 -3.87 3.07 -0.79
C ASP A 8 -3.06 2.32 0.27
N LEU A 9 -2.39 3.06 1.16
CA LEU A 9 -1.56 2.49 2.22
C LEU A 9 -2.00 2.96 3.58
N GLU A 10 -2.00 2.04 4.54
CA GLU A 10 -2.06 2.41 5.95
C GLU A 10 -0.68 2.30 6.57
N SER A 11 -0.30 3.31 7.34
CA SER A 11 1.02 3.39 7.96
C SER A 11 0.98 3.82 9.42
N ILE A 12 2.03 3.48 10.15
CA ILE A 12 2.29 3.91 11.52
C ILE A 12 3.33 5.05 11.58
N GLY A 13 3.74 5.56 10.42
CA GLY A 13 4.67 6.69 10.25
C GLY A 13 3.99 7.90 9.60
N ARG A 14 4.77 8.95 9.31
CA ARG A 14 4.32 10.13 8.52
C ARG A 14 5.34 10.60 7.50
N SER A 15 6.56 10.11 7.58
CA SER A 15 7.62 10.38 6.61
C SER A 15 7.56 9.37 5.47
N PRO A 16 8.26 9.64 4.35
CA PRO A 16 8.44 8.69 3.24
C PRO A 16 8.86 7.28 3.66
N ASP A 17 9.54 7.12 4.79
CA ASP A 17 9.97 5.83 5.33
C ASP A 17 8.97 5.21 6.31
N GLY A 18 7.74 5.69 6.40
CA GLY A 18 6.74 5.23 7.38
C GLY A 18 6.49 3.73 7.31
N GLY A 19 6.45 3.07 8.47
CA GLY A 19 6.14 1.64 8.57
C GLY A 19 4.74 1.33 8.01
N VAL A 20 4.67 0.49 6.98
CA VAL A 20 3.42 0.13 6.29
C VAL A 20 2.75 -1.06 6.98
N ILE A 21 1.50 -0.88 7.40
CA ILE A 21 0.69 -1.91 8.08
C ILE A 21 -0.41 -2.49 7.19
N ALA A 22 -0.83 -1.79 6.13
CA ALA A 22 -1.70 -2.36 5.10
C ALA A 22 -1.32 -1.85 3.70
N ILE A 23 -1.49 -2.73 2.71
CA ILE A 23 -1.41 -2.41 1.29
C ILE A 23 -2.75 -2.78 0.66
N GLY A 24 -3.53 -1.76 0.30
CA GLY A 24 -4.79 -1.88 -0.43
C GLY A 24 -4.63 -1.43 -1.87
N ALA A 25 -5.15 -2.18 -2.83
CA ALA A 25 -5.21 -1.73 -4.21
C ALA A 25 -6.39 -2.33 -4.98
N VAL A 26 -6.83 -1.64 -6.03
CA VAL A 26 -7.88 -2.13 -6.92
C VAL A 26 -7.53 -1.86 -8.38
N ALA A 27 -7.90 -2.80 -9.26
CA ALA A 27 -7.97 -2.57 -10.68
C ALA A 27 -9.19 -1.68 -10.98
N PHE A 28 -9.04 -0.66 -11.81
CA PHE A 28 -10.16 0.19 -12.21
C PHE A 28 -10.02 0.71 -13.65
N ASP A 29 -11.13 1.23 -14.19
CA ASP A 29 -11.16 2.00 -15.43
C ASP A 29 -11.20 3.51 -15.09
N PRO A 30 -10.26 4.32 -15.61
CA PRO A 30 -10.29 5.77 -15.40
C PRO A 30 -11.40 6.47 -16.20
N ASP A 31 -12.08 5.78 -17.11
CA ASP A 31 -13.22 6.34 -17.84
C ASP A 31 -14.36 6.69 -16.86
N PRO A 32 -14.72 7.97 -16.73
CA PRO A 32 -15.75 8.41 -15.79
C PRO A 32 -17.15 7.86 -16.13
N ASP A 33 -17.37 7.39 -17.36
CA ASP A 33 -18.65 6.84 -17.79
C ASP A 33 -18.80 5.34 -17.49
N ASP A 34 -17.69 4.60 -17.35
CA ASP A 34 -17.70 3.13 -17.17
C ASP A 34 -17.29 2.70 -15.74
N GLY A 35 -16.46 3.49 -15.04
CA GLY A 35 -16.25 3.42 -13.58
C GLY A 35 -15.97 2.04 -12.95
N GLU A 36 -15.62 1.03 -13.75
CA GLU A 36 -15.64 -0.36 -13.33
C GLU A 36 -14.49 -0.62 -12.35
N ILE A 37 -14.80 -1.26 -11.23
CA ILE A 37 -13.82 -1.76 -10.25
C ILE A 37 -13.71 -3.27 -10.43
N GLY A 38 -12.48 -3.74 -10.63
CA GLY A 38 -12.20 -5.15 -10.85
C GLY A 38 -11.51 -5.81 -9.68
N ALA A 39 -10.39 -6.48 -9.97
CA ALA A 39 -9.64 -7.24 -8.98
C ALA A 39 -9.18 -6.34 -7.82
N CYS A 40 -9.38 -6.84 -6.59
CA CYS A 40 -8.91 -6.18 -5.37
C CYS A 40 -7.69 -6.91 -4.81
N PHE A 41 -6.82 -6.13 -4.19
CA PHE A 41 -5.65 -6.58 -3.45
C PHE A 41 -5.68 -5.96 -2.06
N LEU A 42 -5.62 -6.79 -1.02
CA LEU A 42 -5.46 -6.33 0.35
C LEU A 42 -4.49 -7.24 1.07
N ARG A 43 -3.42 -6.67 1.64
CA ARG A 43 -2.52 -7.39 2.53
C ARG A 43 -2.29 -6.58 3.78
N LEU A 44 -2.47 -7.24 4.93
CA LEU A 44 -2.15 -6.71 6.25
C LEU A 44 -0.78 -7.22 6.67
N ILE A 45 0.06 -6.29 7.11
CA ILE A 45 1.47 -6.51 7.44
C ILE A 45 1.59 -6.65 8.94
N ASP A 46 2.49 -7.55 9.38
CA ASP A 46 2.89 -7.64 10.78
C ASP A 46 3.38 -6.27 11.27
N PRO A 47 2.72 -5.62 12.26
CA PRO A 47 3.10 -4.30 12.74
C PRO A 47 4.53 -4.22 13.30
N ILE A 48 5.05 -5.33 13.83
CA ILE A 48 6.43 -5.42 14.30
C ILE A 48 7.38 -5.41 13.10
N ASP A 49 7.06 -6.15 12.04
CA ASP A 49 7.86 -6.15 10.81
C ASP A 49 7.80 -4.80 10.08
N ALA A 50 6.63 -4.16 10.07
CA ALA A 50 6.45 -2.80 9.57
C ALA A 50 7.39 -1.81 10.30
N ALA A 51 7.45 -1.88 11.63
CA ALA A 51 8.31 -1.04 12.45
C ALA A 51 9.82 -1.37 12.31
N ARG A 52 10.17 -2.59 11.86
CA ARG A 52 11.57 -2.94 11.54
C ARG A 52 12.04 -2.33 10.22
N HIS A 53 11.11 -2.13 9.28
CA HIS A 53 11.41 -1.70 7.92
C HIS A 53 11.06 -0.23 7.63
N GLY A 54 10.42 0.45 8.58
CA GLY A 54 10.03 1.85 8.45
C GLY A 54 9.88 2.56 9.79
N SER A 55 9.74 3.87 9.73
CA SER A 55 9.63 4.74 10.89
C SER A 55 8.26 4.64 11.57
N VAL A 56 8.27 4.82 12.89
CA VAL A 56 7.06 4.88 13.72
C VAL A 56 6.92 6.29 14.26
N ASN A 57 5.72 6.86 14.13
CA ASN A 57 5.40 8.19 14.63
C ASN A 57 4.42 8.09 15.80
N MET A 58 4.81 8.60 16.99
CA MET A 58 3.98 8.53 18.19
C MET A 58 2.62 9.24 18.02
N ALA A 59 2.56 10.36 17.31
CA ALA A 59 1.29 11.05 17.08
C ALA A 59 0.36 10.25 16.15
N THR A 60 0.91 9.52 15.18
CA THR A 60 0.15 8.56 14.35
C THR A 60 -0.34 7.38 15.18
N MET A 61 0.50 6.82 16.06
CA MET A 61 0.07 5.74 16.96
C MET A 61 -1.06 6.19 17.91
N LEU A 62 -0.95 7.40 18.49
CA LEU A 62 -2.02 7.97 19.32
C LEU A 62 -3.30 8.26 18.52
N TRP A 63 -3.19 8.57 17.23
CA TRP A 63 -4.35 8.69 16.34
C TRP A 63 -5.00 7.32 16.09
N TRP A 64 -4.20 6.27 15.85
CA TRP A 64 -4.69 4.89 15.72
C TRP A 64 -5.42 4.40 16.98
N MET A 65 -4.92 4.75 18.16
CA MET A 65 -5.57 4.40 19.43
C MET A 65 -6.97 4.99 19.60
N LYS A 66 -7.30 6.07 18.88
CA LYS A 66 -8.61 6.73 18.91
C LYS A 66 -9.60 6.18 17.88
N GLN A 67 -9.15 5.33 16.97
CA GLN A 67 -10.04 4.73 15.97
C GLN A 67 -10.98 3.71 16.63
N GLU A 68 -12.08 3.42 15.92
CA GLU A 68 -12.99 2.36 16.30
C GLU A 68 -12.25 1.04 16.53
N ALA A 69 -12.64 0.31 17.58
CA ALA A 69 -11.92 -0.89 18.00
C ALA A 69 -11.84 -1.93 16.87
N THR A 70 -12.92 -2.10 16.09
CA THR A 70 -12.95 -3.02 14.95
C THR A 70 -11.92 -2.67 13.88
N VAL A 71 -11.82 -1.39 13.51
CA VAL A 71 -10.87 -0.91 12.49
C VAL A 71 -9.43 -1.08 12.99
N ARG A 72 -9.17 -0.69 14.24
CA ARG A 72 -7.84 -0.84 14.83
C ARG A 72 -7.44 -2.32 14.93
N ASP A 73 -8.34 -3.17 15.41
CA ASP A 73 -8.05 -4.59 15.58
C ASP A 73 -7.81 -5.26 14.23
N GLU A 74 -8.55 -4.89 13.19
CA GLU A 74 -8.31 -5.35 11.82
C GLU A 74 -6.93 -4.89 11.31
N MET A 75 -6.64 -3.58 11.33
CA MET A 75 -5.40 -3.03 10.77
C MET A 75 -4.14 -3.56 11.49
N PHE A 76 -4.23 -3.86 12.79
CA PHE A 76 -3.11 -4.42 13.57
C PHE A 76 -3.12 -5.95 13.68
N SER A 77 -4.05 -6.64 12.99
CA SER A 77 -4.11 -8.12 12.95
C SER A 77 -3.17 -8.75 11.92
N GLY A 78 -2.46 -7.94 11.13
CA GLY A 78 -1.55 -8.40 10.10
C GLY A 78 -0.47 -9.36 10.62
N THR A 79 -0.14 -10.35 9.81
CA THR A 79 0.88 -11.36 10.13
C THR A 79 1.89 -11.56 9.00
N LEU A 80 1.70 -10.90 7.85
CA LEU A 80 2.59 -11.05 6.72
C LEU A 80 3.84 -10.20 6.89
N PRO A 81 5.04 -10.75 6.64
CA PRO A 81 6.24 -9.92 6.52
C PRO A 81 6.08 -8.93 5.37
N LEU A 82 6.53 -7.68 5.57
CA LEU A 82 6.37 -6.59 4.60
C LEU A 82 6.95 -6.99 3.24
N LYS A 83 8.17 -7.55 3.24
CA LYS A 83 8.83 -8.01 2.02
C LYS A 83 8.03 -9.04 1.22
N LYS A 84 7.27 -9.91 1.90
CA LYS A 84 6.40 -10.89 1.24
C LYS A 84 5.20 -10.21 0.62
N ALA A 85 4.54 -9.31 1.35
CA ALA A 85 3.39 -8.55 0.84
C ALA A 85 3.77 -7.71 -0.40
N LEU A 86 4.93 -7.04 -0.36
CA LEU A 86 5.45 -6.25 -1.49
C LEU A 86 5.71 -7.09 -2.75
N ARG A 87 6.25 -8.31 -2.61
CA ARG A 87 6.41 -9.23 -3.74
C ARG A 87 5.06 -9.65 -4.31
N MET A 88 4.12 -10.03 -3.44
CA MET A 88 2.77 -10.40 -3.87
C MET A 88 2.08 -9.27 -4.62
N PHE A 89 2.24 -8.02 -4.16
CA PHE A 89 1.72 -6.85 -4.86
C PHE A 89 2.41 -6.68 -6.23
N ALA A 90 3.75 -6.78 -6.28
CA ALA A 90 4.50 -6.61 -7.51
C ALA A 90 4.19 -7.69 -8.57
N ASP A 91 3.92 -8.91 -8.13
CA ASP A 91 3.50 -10.00 -9.01
C ASP A 91 2.05 -9.77 -9.47
N TRP A 92 1.13 -9.46 -8.55
CA TRP A 92 -0.25 -9.10 -8.90
C TRP A 92 -0.34 -7.94 -9.90
N TYR A 93 0.48 -6.90 -9.73
CA TYR A 93 0.54 -5.75 -10.62
C TYR A 93 0.95 -6.15 -12.05
N LYS A 94 1.95 -7.03 -12.17
CA LYS A 94 2.44 -7.51 -13.46
C LYS A 94 1.47 -8.49 -14.11
N ASP A 95 0.86 -9.38 -13.33
CA ASP A 95 -0.05 -10.41 -13.83
C ASP A 95 -1.31 -9.79 -14.45
N LEU A 96 -1.83 -8.71 -13.86
CA LEU A 96 -2.92 -7.93 -14.45
C LEU A 96 -2.46 -6.99 -15.57
N GLY A 97 -1.13 -6.77 -15.66
CA GLY A 97 -0.50 -5.95 -16.68
C GLY A 97 -0.99 -4.51 -16.63
N PHE A 98 -0.98 -3.90 -15.44
CA PHE A 98 -1.32 -2.49 -15.26
C PHE A 98 -0.31 -1.56 -15.94
N GLU A 99 -0.81 -0.46 -16.48
CA GLU A 99 -0.05 0.56 -17.19
C GLU A 99 0.14 1.82 -16.36
N ARG A 100 -0.71 2.04 -15.34
CA ARG A 100 -0.61 3.20 -14.45
C ARG A 100 -1.04 2.85 -13.02
N VAL A 101 -0.32 3.40 -12.05
CA VAL A 101 -0.69 3.40 -10.63
C VAL A 101 -1.18 4.79 -10.23
N TRP A 102 -2.17 4.83 -9.35
CA TRP A 102 -2.80 6.03 -8.81
C TRP A 102 -2.79 5.95 -7.28
N ALA A 103 -2.79 7.09 -6.61
CA ALA A 103 -3.02 7.19 -5.17
C ALA A 103 -3.76 8.49 -4.85
N ASN A 104 -4.53 8.49 -3.78
CA ASN A 104 -5.29 9.67 -3.37
C ASN A 104 -4.37 10.69 -2.70
N GLY A 105 -4.13 11.83 -3.36
CA GLY A 105 -3.04 12.73 -2.98
C GLY A 105 -1.71 12.18 -3.50
N THR A 106 -1.48 12.40 -4.79
CA THR A 106 -0.57 11.70 -5.73
C THR A 106 0.87 11.36 -5.29
N THR A 107 1.34 11.81 -4.14
CA THR A 107 2.72 11.59 -3.70
C THR A 107 2.86 10.78 -2.42
N PHE A 108 1.90 10.76 -1.49
CA PHE A 108 2.18 10.19 -0.17
C PHE A 108 2.35 8.67 -0.21
N ASP A 109 1.31 7.95 -0.65
CA ASP A 109 1.32 6.47 -0.64
C ASP A 109 2.33 5.90 -1.63
N ILE A 110 2.48 6.52 -2.80
CA ILE A 110 3.45 6.07 -3.80
C ILE A 110 4.87 6.25 -3.27
N THR A 111 5.17 7.38 -2.62
CA THR A 111 6.50 7.61 -2.04
C THR A 111 6.78 6.58 -0.93
N ILE A 112 5.82 6.32 -0.05
CA ILE A 112 5.98 5.32 1.02
C ILE A 112 6.16 3.92 0.45
N MET A 113 5.37 3.55 -0.57
CA MET A 113 5.48 2.27 -1.25
C MET A 113 6.86 2.09 -1.89
N GLU A 114 7.36 3.12 -2.58
CA GLU A 114 8.70 3.10 -3.18
C GLU A 114 9.82 2.96 -2.14
N HIS A 115 9.69 3.64 -1.00
CA HIS A 115 10.62 3.47 0.11
C HIS A 115 10.56 2.05 0.68
N ALA A 116 9.37 1.50 0.90
CA ALA A 116 9.18 0.13 1.41
C ALA A 116 9.77 -0.92 0.45
N LEU A 117 9.54 -0.76 -0.86
CA LEU A 117 10.13 -1.58 -1.92
C LEU A 117 11.66 -1.53 -1.87
N MET A 118 12.25 -0.33 -1.74
CA MET A 118 13.69 -0.15 -1.62
C MET A 118 14.24 -0.80 -0.35
N ALA A 119 13.66 -0.51 0.81
CA ALA A 119 14.07 -1.05 2.10
C ALA A 119 14.03 -2.60 2.14
N CYS A 120 13.08 -3.20 1.41
CA CYS A 120 12.95 -4.65 1.31
C CYS A 120 13.77 -5.28 0.17
N ASN A 121 14.44 -4.48 -0.66
CA ASN A 121 15.08 -4.92 -1.90
C ASN A 121 14.11 -5.69 -2.82
N VAL A 122 12.94 -5.10 -3.08
CA VAL A 122 11.92 -5.59 -4.01
C VAL A 122 11.85 -4.62 -5.18
N LYS A 123 11.93 -5.14 -6.41
CA LYS A 123 11.88 -4.32 -7.61
C LYS A 123 10.48 -3.73 -7.77
N ARG A 124 10.40 -2.41 -7.92
CA ARG A 124 9.18 -1.68 -8.26
C ARG A 124 8.55 -2.21 -9.56
N PRO A 125 7.22 -2.45 -9.60
CA PRO A 125 6.58 -3.04 -10.77
C PRO A 125 6.21 -2.01 -11.85
N TRP A 126 6.26 -0.71 -11.55
CA TRP A 126 5.97 0.38 -12.50
C TRP A 126 7.21 1.23 -12.83
N HIS A 127 7.15 1.97 -13.95
CA HIS A 127 8.13 2.98 -14.33
C HIS A 127 7.77 4.34 -13.72
N TYR A 128 8.73 5.26 -13.59
CA TYR A 128 8.49 6.57 -12.95
C TYR A 128 7.50 7.48 -13.72
N ARG A 129 7.13 7.12 -14.95
CA ARG A 129 6.16 7.84 -15.81
C ARG A 129 4.74 7.27 -15.69
N ASP A 130 4.60 6.17 -14.98
CA ASP A 130 3.38 5.39 -14.83
C ASP A 130 2.69 5.71 -13.49
N VAL A 131 3.11 6.80 -12.84
CA VAL A 131 2.59 7.37 -11.59
C VAL A 131 1.83 8.64 -11.93
#